data_AF-A0A5K0YT44-F1
#
_entry.id   AF-A0A5K0YT44-F1
#
_cell.length_a   1.000
_cell.length_b   1.000
_cell.length_c   1.000
_cell.angle_alpha   90.00
_cell.angle_beta   90.00
_cell.angle_gamma   90.00
#
_symmetry.space_group_name_H-M   'P 1'
#
loop_
_entity.id
_entity.type
_entity.pdbx_description
1 polymer ?
#
loop_
_entity_poly.entity_id
_entity_poly.type
_entity_poly.pdbx_seq_one_letter_code
_entity_poly.pdbx_strand_id
1 'polypeptide(L)'
;TKQSYIPSLPPLTRCNQGNRFLKAVRKVVPCHAFAEHPNTVAPSGDNFGNGNHHQPRPSTSRGTQRLYIRLNTLYYLLSQVNTIHKTIRCHHQTHQPPRRFPTASSHFDLARATINAATHHVAEVAAYRLIFHDSNAVFYEGLYIDSVSESRIRPALRALKQNLALLGAIMSERAREGAVREIMKASFDAFLMVLLAGGRERAFQREDVETVKEDFRALTQLFLACGWDVVTEEVVEREAEVVKGVLELMGEPTDQLVEDFSVLACESSGLVMSNFGGQQRVPMPPTTGRWNRVDPNTILRVICHRNDKTANGFLKKNFQMARRK
;
A
#
# COMPACT_ATOMS: atom_id res chain seq x y z
N THR A 1 3.53 -13.28 8.50
CA THR A 1 2.28 -12.48 8.40
C THR A 1 2.51 -11.35 7.41
N LYS A 2 1.47 -10.64 6.92
CA LYS A 2 1.71 -9.50 5.99
C LYS A 2 2.57 -8.38 6.59
N GLN A 3 2.48 -8.20 7.92
CA GLN A 3 3.18 -7.14 8.65
C GLN A 3 4.71 -7.22 8.52
N SER A 4 5.29 -8.38 8.19
CA SER A 4 6.74 -8.49 7.97
C SER A 4 7.23 -7.81 6.70
N TYR A 5 6.33 -7.45 5.78
CA TYR A 5 6.68 -6.78 4.52
C TYR A 5 6.40 -5.28 4.53
N ILE A 6 5.50 -4.82 5.40
CA ILE A 6 5.13 -3.41 5.48
C ILE A 6 6.25 -2.64 6.19
N PRO A 7 6.80 -1.57 5.60
CA PRO A 7 7.79 -0.73 6.26
C PRO A 7 7.24 -0.13 7.57
N SER A 8 8.09 -0.06 8.60
CA SER A 8 7.74 0.67 9.82
C SER A 8 7.49 2.14 9.52
N LEU A 9 6.51 2.74 10.19
CA LEU A 9 6.20 4.16 10.00
C LEU A 9 7.40 5.03 10.37
N PRO A 10 7.87 5.92 9.47
CA PRO A 10 8.98 6.79 9.76
C PRO A 10 8.59 7.82 10.83
N PRO A 11 9.59 8.37 11.56
CA PRO A 11 9.34 9.45 12.51
C PRO A 11 8.71 10.66 11.81
N LEU A 12 7.81 11.34 12.51
CA LEU A 12 7.18 12.56 12.00
C LEU A 12 8.22 13.67 11.87
N THR A 13 8.28 14.26 10.68
CA THR A 13 9.20 15.36 10.35
C THR A 13 8.45 16.38 9.51
N ARG A 14 8.88 17.65 9.58
CA ARG A 14 8.34 18.71 8.73
C ARG A 14 9.20 18.91 7.48
N CYS A 15 8.55 19.27 6.38
CA CYS A 15 9.20 19.61 5.11
C CYS A 15 10.35 20.62 5.30
N ASN A 16 11.46 20.42 4.59
CA ASN A 16 12.48 21.46 4.50
C ASN A 16 12.12 22.30 3.28
N GLN A 17 11.79 23.58 3.47
CA GLN A 17 11.71 24.53 2.37
C GLN A 17 13.15 24.81 1.91
N GLY A 18 13.77 23.83 1.25
CA GLY A 18 15.00 24.06 0.53
C GLY A 18 14.70 25.11 -0.53
N ASN A 19 15.49 26.18 -0.58
CA ASN A 19 15.47 27.08 -1.73
C ASN A 19 15.62 26.20 -2.99
N ARG A 20 14.62 26.20 -3.87
CA ARG A 20 14.62 25.42 -5.13
C ARG A 20 15.91 25.64 -5.93
N PHE A 21 16.59 26.77 -5.71
CA PHE A 21 17.91 27.10 -6.23
C PHE A 21 19.03 26.10 -5.91
N LEU A 22 19.07 25.48 -4.72
CA LEU A 22 20.18 24.57 -4.36
C LEU A 22 20.09 23.20 -5.06
N LYS A 23 18.89 22.72 -5.39
CA LYS A 23 18.72 21.48 -6.17
C LYS A 23 19.10 21.67 -7.64
N ALA A 24 18.97 22.88 -8.18
CA ALA A 24 19.44 23.21 -9.53
C ALA A 24 20.99 23.21 -9.61
N VAL A 25 21.68 23.72 -8.60
CA VAL A 25 23.16 23.77 -8.59
C VAL A 25 23.79 22.36 -8.51
N ARG A 26 23.16 21.41 -7.80
CA ARG A 26 23.62 20.01 -7.80
C ARG A 26 23.37 19.27 -9.12
N LYS A 27 22.46 19.77 -9.97
CA LYS A 27 22.17 19.19 -11.29
C LYS A 27 23.08 19.73 -12.41
N VAL A 28 24.00 20.65 -12.11
CA VAL A 28 24.82 21.35 -13.13
C VAL A 28 26.34 21.15 -12.93
N VAL A 29 26.78 20.25 -12.05
CA VAL A 29 28.23 19.90 -11.96
C VAL A 29 28.49 18.52 -12.57
N PRO A 30 28.96 18.44 -13.82
CA PRO A 30 29.60 17.24 -14.32
C PRO A 30 31.09 17.32 -13.93
N CYS A 31 31.51 16.62 -12.88
CA CYS A 31 32.92 16.42 -12.62
C CYS A 31 33.22 14.92 -12.46
N HIS A 32 33.78 14.37 -13.54
CA HIS A 32 34.70 13.24 -13.49
C HIS A 32 35.80 13.52 -12.47
N ALA A 33 35.95 12.66 -11.47
CA ALA A 33 37.22 12.43 -10.79
C ALA A 33 37.21 11.05 -10.15
N PHE A 34 38.05 10.18 -10.68
CA PHE A 34 38.47 8.91 -10.10
C PHE A 34 39.10 9.15 -8.71
N ALA A 35 38.75 8.29 -7.75
CA ALA A 35 39.58 8.02 -6.58
C ALA A 35 39.36 6.55 -6.15
N GLU A 36 40.35 5.70 -6.44
CA GLU A 36 40.53 4.35 -5.89
C GLU A 36 40.89 4.47 -4.38
N HIS A 37 40.33 3.71 -3.42
CA HIS A 37 40.56 2.31 -3.02
C HIS A 37 39.78 2.07 -1.66
N PRO A 38 39.79 0.89 -0.99
CA PRO A 38 39.35 -0.43 -1.43
C PRO A 38 38.39 -1.13 -0.40
N ASN A 39 37.71 -2.18 -0.87
CA ASN A 39 37.19 -3.34 -0.12
C ASN A 39 36.09 -3.17 0.95
N THR A 40 34.83 -3.33 0.52
CA THR A 40 33.92 -4.29 1.18
C THR A 40 33.04 -4.95 0.12
N VAL A 41 33.13 -6.28 0.04
CA VAL A 41 32.45 -7.15 -0.92
C VAL A 41 30.92 -7.06 -0.72
N ALA A 42 30.22 -6.53 -1.74
CA ALA A 42 28.79 -6.72 -1.92
C ALA A 42 28.57 -7.43 -3.27
N PRO A 43 27.66 -8.41 -3.37
CA PRO A 43 27.47 -9.16 -4.59
C PRO A 43 26.84 -8.24 -5.65
N SER A 44 27.60 -8.03 -6.71
CA SER A 44 27.25 -7.28 -7.90
C SER A 44 25.95 -7.78 -8.53
N GLY A 45 25.09 -6.83 -8.86
CA GLY A 45 23.92 -7.00 -9.71
C GLY A 45 23.60 -5.67 -10.39
N ASP A 46 24.63 -5.01 -10.92
CA ASP A 46 24.47 -3.85 -11.79
C ASP A 46 23.81 -4.28 -13.11
N ASN A 47 22.77 -3.55 -13.50
CA ASN A 47 22.46 -3.35 -14.91
C ASN A 47 21.73 -2.01 -15.09
N PHE A 48 22.45 -0.92 -14.83
CA PHE A 48 22.13 0.39 -15.41
C PHE A 48 23.09 0.63 -16.57
N GLY A 49 22.66 0.27 -17.77
CA GLY A 49 23.45 0.50 -18.97
C GLY A 49 22.80 -0.03 -20.24
N ASN A 50 22.38 0.92 -21.07
CA ASN A 50 22.24 0.85 -22.53
C ASN A 50 20.85 0.51 -23.12
N GLY A 51 20.36 1.44 -23.95
CA GLY A 51 19.07 1.40 -24.64
C GLY A 51 18.92 0.25 -25.61
N ASN A 52 18.45 -0.87 -25.10
CA ASN A 52 17.89 -1.95 -25.89
C ASN A 52 16.47 -2.23 -25.36
N HIS A 53 15.52 -2.50 -26.26
CA HIS A 53 14.13 -2.83 -25.96
C HIS A 53 13.99 -3.84 -24.82
N HIS A 54 13.91 -3.35 -23.58
CA HIS A 54 13.65 -4.19 -22.43
C HIS A 54 12.17 -4.55 -22.45
N GLN A 55 11.87 -5.76 -22.93
CA GLN A 55 10.67 -6.46 -22.50
C GLN A 55 10.62 -6.30 -20.97
N PRO A 56 9.63 -5.58 -20.45
CA PRO A 56 9.64 -5.33 -19.03
C PRO A 56 9.40 -6.70 -18.36
N ARG A 57 10.21 -7.05 -17.36
CA ARG A 57 10.12 -8.35 -16.69
C ARG A 57 9.28 -8.19 -15.43
N PRO A 58 8.40 -9.16 -15.12
CA PRO A 58 7.66 -9.13 -13.86
C PRO A 58 8.66 -9.09 -12.69
N SER A 59 8.40 -8.24 -11.72
CA SER A 59 9.21 -8.14 -10.49
C SER A 59 8.96 -9.33 -9.55
N THR A 60 7.91 -10.12 -9.78
CA THR A 60 7.55 -11.30 -9.01
C THR A 60 8.71 -12.28 -8.84
N SER A 61 9.25 -12.37 -7.62
CA SER A 61 10.36 -13.29 -7.34
C SER A 61 9.88 -14.73 -7.13
N ARG A 62 10.81 -15.69 -7.13
CA ARG A 62 10.52 -17.12 -6.92
C ARG A 62 9.77 -17.38 -5.60
N GLY A 63 10.00 -16.55 -4.57
CA GLY A 63 9.28 -16.62 -3.30
C GLY A 63 7.78 -16.37 -3.47
N THR A 64 7.39 -15.33 -4.20
CA THR A 64 5.99 -15.00 -4.48
C THR A 64 5.35 -16.05 -5.39
N GLN A 65 6.08 -16.52 -6.42
CA GLN A 65 5.58 -17.58 -7.29
C GLN A 65 5.26 -18.88 -6.52
N ARG A 66 6.09 -19.26 -5.53
CA ARG A 66 5.81 -20.39 -4.64
C ARG A 66 4.53 -20.19 -3.82
N LEU A 67 4.21 -18.96 -3.43
CA LEU A 67 2.94 -18.66 -2.73
C LEU A 67 1.74 -18.82 -3.68
N TYR A 68 1.85 -18.43 -4.95
CA TYR A 68 0.81 -18.68 -5.96
C TYR A 68 0.57 -20.17 -6.20
N ILE A 69 1.62 -20.97 -6.25
CA ILE A 69 1.51 -22.43 -6.35
C ILE A 69 0.83 -23.03 -5.10
N ARG A 70 1.15 -22.52 -3.91
CA ARG A 70 0.46 -22.92 -2.66
C ARG A 70 -1.02 -22.55 -2.68
N LEU A 71 -1.39 -21.38 -3.22
CA LEU A 71 -2.80 -21.02 -3.42
C LEU A 71 -3.50 -22.02 -4.34
N ASN A 72 -2.94 -22.33 -5.51
CA ASN A 72 -3.49 -23.38 -6.38
C ASN A 72 -3.68 -24.71 -5.64
N THR A 73 -2.72 -25.09 -4.79
CA THR A 73 -2.81 -26.30 -3.98
C THR A 73 -3.96 -26.24 -2.97
N LEU A 74 -4.16 -25.11 -2.29
CA LEU A 74 -5.28 -24.93 -1.35
C LEU A 74 -6.64 -25.00 -2.05
N TYR A 75 -6.78 -24.37 -3.21
CA TYR A 75 -7.99 -24.47 -4.02
C TYR A 75 -8.24 -25.90 -4.54
N TYR A 76 -7.18 -26.61 -4.91
CA TYR A 76 -7.27 -28.03 -5.25
C TYR A 76 -7.77 -28.85 -4.07
N LEU A 77 -7.18 -28.67 -2.88
CA LEU A 77 -7.63 -29.35 -1.65
C LEU A 77 -9.10 -29.05 -1.34
N LEU A 78 -9.53 -27.79 -1.47
CA LEU A 78 -10.94 -27.41 -1.28
C LEU A 78 -11.85 -28.18 -2.25
N SER A 79 -11.45 -28.31 -3.52
CA SER A 79 -12.19 -29.09 -4.50
C SER A 79 -12.28 -30.57 -4.11
N GLN A 80 -11.17 -31.17 -3.65
CA GLN A 80 -11.15 -32.57 -3.22
C GLN A 80 -12.03 -32.81 -2.00
N VAL A 81 -11.97 -31.93 -1.00
CA VAL A 81 -12.84 -31.98 0.20
C VAL A 81 -14.32 -31.96 -0.19
N ASN A 82 -14.70 -31.09 -1.15
CA ASN A 82 -16.07 -31.04 -1.66
C ASN A 82 -16.49 -32.31 -2.40
N THR A 83 -15.60 -32.89 -3.23
CA THR A 83 -15.88 -34.15 -3.94
C THR A 83 -16.06 -35.30 -2.96
N ILE A 84 -15.15 -35.46 -2.00
CA ILE A 84 -15.20 -36.55 -1.00
C ILE A 84 -16.48 -36.43 -0.17
N HIS A 85 -16.83 -35.23 0.32
CA HIS A 85 -18.06 -35.01 1.07
C HIS A 85 -19.31 -35.41 0.26
N LYS A 86 -19.38 -35.02 -1.02
CA LYS A 86 -20.49 -35.40 -1.91
C LYS A 86 -20.58 -36.92 -2.09
N THR A 87 -19.47 -37.60 -2.37
CA THR A 87 -19.43 -39.05 -2.56
C THR A 87 -19.91 -39.81 -1.32
N ILE A 88 -19.42 -39.43 -0.13
CA ILE A 88 -19.85 -40.04 1.13
C ILE A 88 -21.34 -39.81 1.37
N ARG A 89 -21.83 -38.59 1.13
CA ARG A 89 -23.25 -38.25 1.28
C ARG A 89 -24.14 -39.07 0.34
N CYS A 90 -23.75 -39.24 -0.93
CA CYS A 90 -24.50 -40.05 -1.89
C CYS A 90 -24.54 -41.54 -1.48
N HIS A 91 -23.39 -42.12 -1.11
CA HIS A 91 -23.32 -43.52 -0.69
C HIS A 91 -24.19 -43.82 0.54
N HIS A 92 -24.25 -42.90 1.51
CA HIS A 92 -25.11 -43.08 2.67
C HIS A 92 -26.60 -42.96 2.35
N GLN A 93 -26.98 -42.11 1.38
CA GLN A 93 -28.37 -41.99 0.93
C GLN A 93 -28.88 -43.24 0.20
N THR A 94 -27.99 -44.00 -0.44
CA THR A 94 -28.37 -45.23 -1.17
C THR A 94 -28.37 -46.50 -0.31
N HIS A 95 -27.65 -46.54 0.81
CA HIS A 95 -27.41 -47.80 1.55
C HIS A 95 -27.84 -47.84 3.03
N GLN A 96 -28.37 -46.76 3.64
CA GLN A 96 -28.77 -46.77 5.07
C GLN A 96 -30.09 -46.02 5.37
N PRO A 97 -30.90 -46.47 6.35
CA PRO A 97 -32.08 -45.73 6.83
C PRO A 97 -31.66 -44.41 7.51
N PRO A 98 -32.55 -43.42 7.65
CA PRO A 98 -32.18 -42.05 8.03
C PRO A 98 -31.80 -41.98 9.52
N ARG A 99 -30.56 -42.34 9.85
CA ARG A 99 -29.93 -41.95 11.11
C ARG A 99 -29.15 -40.67 10.89
N ARG A 100 -29.27 -39.76 11.86
CA ARG A 100 -28.69 -38.41 11.82
C ARG A 100 -27.19 -38.52 11.49
N PHE A 101 -26.71 -37.67 10.57
CA PHE A 101 -25.29 -37.45 10.24
C PHE A 101 -24.75 -36.11 10.83
N PRO A 102 -24.77 -35.83 12.15
CA PRO A 102 -24.36 -34.51 12.61
C PRO A 102 -22.84 -34.31 12.57
N THR A 103 -22.05 -35.38 12.74
CA THR A 103 -20.61 -35.28 13.05
C THR A 103 -19.71 -35.26 11.81
N ALA A 104 -20.01 -36.05 10.77
CA ALA A 104 -19.20 -36.02 9.54
C ALA A 104 -19.36 -34.70 8.77
N SER A 105 -20.58 -34.14 8.71
CA SER A 105 -20.82 -32.83 8.07
C SER A 105 -19.99 -31.74 8.74
N SER A 106 -19.96 -31.71 10.08
CA SER A 106 -19.25 -30.68 10.83
C SER A 106 -17.73 -30.72 10.62
N HIS A 107 -17.13 -31.90 10.42
CA HIS A 107 -15.70 -32.01 10.07
C HIS A 107 -15.39 -31.50 8.66
N PHE A 108 -16.23 -31.79 7.66
CA PHE A 108 -16.06 -31.24 6.32
C PHE A 108 -16.31 -29.72 6.29
N ASP A 109 -17.27 -29.23 7.06
CA ASP A 109 -17.51 -27.80 7.25
C ASP A 109 -16.30 -27.10 7.85
N LEU A 110 -15.73 -27.66 8.93
CA LEU A 110 -14.51 -27.17 9.55
C LEU A 110 -13.33 -27.17 8.57
N ALA A 111 -13.10 -28.27 7.85
CA ALA A 111 -12.03 -28.37 6.86
C ALA A 111 -12.15 -27.29 5.77
N ARG A 112 -13.37 -27.05 5.26
CA ARG A 112 -13.63 -25.99 4.28
C ARG A 112 -13.34 -24.61 4.86
N ALA A 113 -13.83 -24.32 6.07
CA ALA A 113 -13.58 -23.06 6.74
C ALA A 113 -12.07 -22.81 6.94
N THR A 114 -11.33 -23.83 7.40
CA THR A 114 -9.87 -23.73 7.58
C THR A 114 -9.12 -23.53 6.27
N ILE A 115 -9.48 -24.26 5.20
CA ILE A 115 -8.84 -24.09 3.88
C ILE A 115 -9.14 -22.69 3.32
N ASN A 116 -10.36 -22.18 3.45
CA ASN A 116 -10.70 -20.83 3.03
C ASN A 116 -9.92 -19.77 3.82
N ALA A 117 -9.85 -19.90 5.15
CA ALA A 117 -9.05 -18.99 5.98
C ALA A 117 -7.56 -19.00 5.59
N ALA A 118 -6.99 -20.19 5.35
CA ALA A 118 -5.61 -20.33 4.89
C ALA A 118 -5.43 -19.72 3.49
N THR A 119 -6.40 -19.88 2.59
CA THR A 119 -6.38 -19.30 1.25
C THR A 119 -6.34 -17.78 1.30
N HIS A 120 -7.23 -17.16 2.07
CA HIS A 120 -7.23 -15.72 2.29
C HIS A 120 -5.90 -15.23 2.89
N HIS A 121 -5.39 -15.94 3.90
CA HIS A 121 -4.13 -15.56 4.53
C HIS A 121 -2.93 -15.64 3.57
N VAL A 122 -2.83 -16.71 2.77
CA VAL A 122 -1.73 -16.87 1.81
C VAL A 122 -1.86 -15.84 0.68
N ALA A 123 -3.08 -15.51 0.23
CA ALA A 123 -3.33 -14.48 -0.77
C ALA A 123 -2.87 -13.10 -0.28
N GLU A 124 -3.24 -12.74 0.95
CA GLU A 124 -2.79 -11.50 1.60
C GLU A 124 -1.26 -11.46 1.71
N VAL A 125 -0.63 -12.51 2.24
CA VAL A 125 0.84 -12.58 2.39
C VAL A 125 1.55 -12.48 1.03
N ALA A 126 1.02 -13.13 0.00
CA ALA A 126 1.58 -13.06 -1.35
C ALA A 126 1.46 -11.66 -1.96
N ALA A 127 0.32 -10.99 -1.76
CA ALA A 127 0.08 -9.64 -2.25
C ALA A 127 1.01 -8.61 -1.61
N TYR A 128 1.11 -8.60 -0.27
CA TYR A 128 1.97 -7.64 0.42
C TYR A 128 3.45 -7.91 0.14
N ARG A 129 3.86 -9.18 -0.02
CA ARG A 129 5.21 -9.51 -0.49
C ARG A 129 5.45 -8.99 -1.91
N LEU A 130 4.50 -9.17 -2.83
CA LEU A 130 4.63 -8.68 -4.19
C LEU A 130 4.81 -7.16 -4.24
N ILE A 131 4.00 -6.42 -3.50
CA ILE A 131 3.97 -4.96 -3.58
C ILE A 131 5.11 -4.34 -2.76
N PHE A 132 5.26 -4.70 -1.48
CA PHE A 132 6.21 -4.04 -0.59
C PHE A 132 7.62 -4.62 -0.62
N HIS A 133 7.83 -5.81 -1.18
CA HIS A 133 9.17 -6.40 -1.29
C HIS A 133 9.60 -6.54 -2.75
N ASP A 134 8.87 -7.32 -3.56
CA ASP A 134 9.29 -7.57 -4.96
C ASP A 134 9.19 -6.29 -5.82
N SER A 135 8.18 -5.45 -5.60
CA SER A 135 7.93 -4.22 -6.38
C SER A 135 8.28 -2.94 -5.61
N ASN A 136 9.04 -3.07 -4.52
CA ASN A 136 9.37 -1.97 -3.61
C ASN A 136 9.99 -0.77 -4.35
N ALA A 137 10.94 -1.06 -5.24
CA ALA A 137 11.68 -0.05 -6.00
C ALA A 137 10.77 0.90 -6.80
N VAL A 138 9.64 0.42 -7.31
CA VAL A 138 8.72 1.24 -8.14
C VAL A 138 7.52 1.77 -7.35
N PHE A 139 7.06 1.07 -6.31
CA PHE A 139 5.93 1.50 -5.49
C PHE A 139 6.37 2.38 -4.32
N TYR A 140 7.24 1.88 -3.45
CA TYR A 140 7.56 2.55 -2.18
C TYR A 140 8.83 3.39 -2.24
N GLU A 141 9.83 3.02 -3.03
CA GLU A 141 11.04 3.84 -3.21
C GLU A 141 10.79 4.87 -4.31
N GLY A 142 10.48 4.47 -5.54
CA GLY A 142 10.45 5.41 -6.68
C GLY A 142 9.30 6.43 -6.72
N LEU A 143 8.11 6.11 -6.22
CA LEU A 143 6.92 6.96 -6.43
C LEU A 143 7.06 8.31 -5.71
N TYR A 144 6.88 9.41 -6.45
CA TYR A 144 6.93 10.80 -5.98
C TYR A 144 8.21 11.22 -5.25
N ILE A 145 9.33 10.51 -5.45
CA ILE A 145 10.65 11.03 -5.04
C ILE A 145 10.89 12.38 -5.71
N ASP A 146 11.38 13.33 -4.91
CA ASP A 146 11.71 14.71 -5.28
C ASP A 146 10.53 15.60 -5.69
N SER A 147 9.67 15.14 -6.60
CA SER A 147 8.41 15.79 -6.96
C SER A 147 7.40 14.83 -7.58
N VAL A 148 6.14 15.24 -7.56
CA VAL A 148 5.05 14.50 -8.20
C VAL A 148 5.21 14.48 -9.73
N SER A 149 5.69 15.57 -10.34
CA SER A 149 5.84 15.69 -11.80
C SER A 149 6.89 14.73 -12.38
N GLU A 150 8.02 14.55 -11.69
CA GLU A 150 9.17 13.79 -12.20
C GLU A 150 9.00 12.29 -11.97
N SER A 151 8.41 11.90 -10.84
CA SER A 151 8.39 10.52 -10.34
C SER A 151 6.96 9.96 -10.26
N ARG A 152 6.27 9.95 -11.41
CA ARG A 152 4.86 9.53 -11.53
C ARG A 152 4.65 8.02 -11.37
N ILE A 153 3.38 7.61 -11.21
CA ILE A 153 2.99 6.19 -10.98
C ILE A 153 3.28 5.23 -12.16
N ARG A 154 3.57 5.74 -13.36
CA ARG A 154 3.70 4.92 -14.59
C ARG A 154 4.63 3.70 -14.47
N PRO A 155 5.82 3.76 -13.84
CA PRO A 155 6.67 2.59 -13.65
C PRO A 155 5.99 1.50 -12.79
N ALA A 156 5.29 1.88 -11.72
CA ALA A 156 4.56 0.96 -10.86
C ALA A 156 3.41 0.28 -11.61
N LEU A 157 2.65 1.04 -12.41
CA LEU A 157 1.57 0.47 -13.24
C LEU A 157 2.10 -0.54 -14.27
N ARG A 158 3.25 -0.25 -14.90
CA ARG A 158 3.89 -1.19 -15.84
C ARG A 158 4.30 -2.48 -15.13
N ALA A 159 4.98 -2.39 -13.98
CA ALA A 159 5.37 -3.56 -13.20
C ALA A 159 4.15 -4.38 -12.77
N LEU A 160 3.11 -3.71 -12.27
CA LEU A 160 1.88 -4.35 -11.82
C LEU A 160 1.18 -5.11 -12.96
N LYS A 161 1.03 -4.48 -14.14
CA LYS A 161 0.44 -5.16 -15.32
C LYS A 161 1.14 -6.47 -15.65
N GLN A 162 2.47 -6.52 -15.50
CA GLN A 162 3.26 -7.71 -15.79
C GLN A 162 3.16 -8.76 -14.71
N ASN A 163 3.15 -8.34 -13.45
CA ASN A 163 2.94 -9.23 -12.33
C ASN A 163 1.56 -9.90 -12.41
N LEU A 164 0.53 -9.15 -12.81
CA LEU A 164 -0.81 -9.69 -13.04
C LEU A 164 -0.84 -10.64 -14.25
N ALA A 165 -0.14 -10.33 -15.35
CA ALA A 165 -0.01 -11.26 -16.47
C ALA A 165 0.66 -12.59 -16.07
N LEU A 166 1.76 -12.52 -15.30
CA LEU A 166 2.42 -13.71 -14.76
C LEU A 166 1.53 -14.49 -13.79
N LEU A 167 0.80 -13.78 -12.91
CA LEU A 167 -0.17 -14.40 -12.00
C LEU A 167 -1.24 -15.15 -12.80
N GLY A 168 -1.74 -14.55 -13.88
CA GLY A 168 -2.68 -15.19 -14.80
C GLY A 168 -2.14 -16.49 -15.42
N ALA A 169 -0.84 -16.54 -15.72
CA ALA A 169 -0.18 -17.72 -16.26
C ALA A 169 0.07 -18.83 -15.23
N ILE A 170 0.29 -18.49 -13.95
CA ILE A 170 0.59 -19.45 -12.89
C ILE A 170 -0.70 -19.96 -12.21
N MET A 171 -1.68 -19.09 -12.00
CA MET A 171 -2.85 -19.38 -11.17
C MET A 171 -4.06 -19.84 -11.99
N SER A 172 -4.72 -20.89 -11.49
CA SER A 172 -6.04 -21.32 -11.97
C SER A 172 -7.07 -20.20 -11.81
N GLU A 173 -8.07 -20.16 -12.68
CA GLU A 173 -9.11 -19.11 -12.71
C GLU A 173 -9.82 -18.96 -11.35
N ARG A 174 -10.27 -20.07 -10.75
CA ARG A 174 -10.94 -20.09 -9.44
C ARG A 174 -10.06 -19.56 -8.30
N ALA A 175 -8.74 -19.70 -8.41
CA ALA A 175 -7.80 -19.24 -7.39
C ALA A 175 -7.39 -17.78 -7.56
N ARG A 176 -7.58 -17.25 -8.76
CA ARG A 176 -7.12 -15.93 -9.18
C ARG A 176 -7.86 -14.83 -8.44
N GLU A 177 -9.16 -15.03 -8.20
CA GLU A 177 -10.06 -13.98 -7.71
C GLU A 177 -9.60 -13.33 -6.42
N GLY A 178 -9.36 -14.16 -5.39
CA GLY A 178 -8.90 -13.70 -4.08
C GLY A 178 -7.51 -13.06 -4.15
N ALA A 179 -6.60 -13.61 -4.96
CA ALA A 179 -5.24 -13.10 -5.05
C ALA A 179 -5.19 -11.69 -5.65
N VAL A 180 -5.98 -11.43 -6.68
CA VAL A 180 -6.02 -10.14 -7.37
C VAL A 180 -6.59 -9.05 -6.47
N ARG A 181 -7.68 -9.36 -5.77
CA ARG A 181 -8.27 -8.45 -4.79
C ARG A 181 -7.25 -8.06 -3.71
N GLU A 182 -6.49 -9.02 -3.20
CA GLU A 182 -5.45 -8.73 -2.20
C GLU A 182 -4.29 -7.91 -2.78
N ILE A 183 -3.90 -8.15 -4.05
CA ILE A 183 -2.89 -7.32 -4.74
C ILE A 183 -3.37 -5.87 -4.91
N MET A 184 -4.64 -5.67 -5.25
CA MET A 184 -5.25 -4.35 -5.34
C MET A 184 -5.18 -3.61 -4.01
N LYS A 185 -5.64 -4.25 -2.93
CA LYS A 185 -5.57 -3.68 -1.57
C LYS A 185 -4.14 -3.33 -1.17
N ALA A 186 -3.19 -4.26 -1.38
CA ALA A 186 -1.78 -4.01 -1.08
C ALA A 186 -1.20 -2.84 -1.90
N SER A 187 -1.65 -2.65 -3.15
CA SER A 187 -1.25 -1.52 -3.99
C SER A 187 -1.80 -0.19 -3.47
N PHE A 188 -3.03 -0.16 -2.97
CA PHE A 188 -3.63 1.02 -2.36
C PHE A 188 -2.96 1.37 -1.03
N ASP A 189 -2.65 0.36 -0.22
CA ASP A 189 -1.89 0.54 1.02
C ASP A 189 -0.48 1.08 0.74
N ALA A 190 0.20 0.59 -0.30
CA ALA A 190 1.49 1.12 -0.70
C ALA A 190 1.40 2.59 -1.17
N PHE A 191 0.34 2.93 -1.91
CA PHE A 191 0.06 4.30 -2.32
C PHE A 191 -0.17 5.21 -1.10
N LEU A 192 -0.97 4.79 -0.13
CA LEU A 192 -1.18 5.50 1.13
C LEU A 192 0.10 5.65 1.94
N MET A 193 0.92 4.59 2.01
CA MET A 193 2.23 4.62 2.65
C MET A 193 3.16 5.65 2.00
N VAL A 194 3.12 5.80 0.68
CA VAL A 194 3.89 6.84 -0.03
C VAL A 194 3.40 8.25 0.34
N LEU A 195 2.09 8.47 0.42
CA LEU A 195 1.50 9.78 0.70
C LEU A 195 1.68 10.23 2.16
N LEU A 196 1.50 9.29 3.12
CA LEU A 196 1.41 9.60 4.56
C LEU A 196 2.65 9.20 5.37
N ALA A 197 3.46 8.30 4.82
CA ALA A 197 4.60 7.68 5.49
C ALA A 197 5.80 7.51 4.52
N GLY A 198 5.89 8.38 3.52
CA GLY A 198 6.87 8.28 2.44
C GLY A 198 8.27 8.79 2.78
N GLY A 199 8.49 9.18 4.04
CA GLY A 199 9.77 9.67 4.50
C GLY A 199 10.09 11.08 3.99
N ARG A 200 11.38 11.40 3.96
CA ARG A 200 11.86 12.77 3.79
C ARG A 200 11.87 13.27 2.35
N GLU A 201 11.87 12.37 1.38
CA GLU A 201 12.13 12.68 -0.04
C GLU A 201 10.87 13.14 -0.79
N ARG A 202 9.70 13.07 -0.14
CA ARG A 202 8.39 13.36 -0.72
C ARG A 202 7.72 14.54 -0.04
N ALA A 203 7.36 15.54 -0.79
CA ALA A 203 6.63 16.68 -0.28
C ALA A 203 5.57 17.09 -1.31
N PHE A 204 4.37 17.40 -0.83
CA PHE A 204 3.20 17.66 -1.67
C PHE A 204 2.73 19.10 -1.51
N GLN A 205 2.40 19.72 -2.62
CA GLN A 205 1.64 20.95 -2.69
C GLN A 205 0.16 20.65 -2.96
N ARG A 206 -0.70 21.65 -2.80
CA ARG A 206 -2.12 21.49 -3.11
C ARG A 206 -2.35 21.34 -4.62
N GLU A 207 -1.49 21.98 -5.42
CA GLU A 207 -1.53 21.90 -6.88
C GLU A 207 -1.19 20.50 -7.41
N ASP A 208 -0.43 19.71 -6.64
CA ASP A 208 -0.07 18.34 -7.02
C ASP A 208 -1.26 17.37 -6.93
N VAL A 209 -2.32 17.72 -6.18
CA VAL A 209 -3.40 16.79 -5.80
C VAL A 209 -4.16 16.25 -7.00
N GLU A 210 -4.43 17.07 -8.01
CA GLU A 210 -5.11 16.60 -9.22
C GLU A 210 -4.25 15.60 -9.99
N THR A 211 -2.93 15.81 -10.00
CA THR A 211 -1.98 14.88 -10.61
C THR A 211 -1.93 13.55 -9.85
N VAL A 212 -1.96 13.60 -8.51
CA VAL A 212 -2.00 12.39 -7.66
C VAL A 212 -3.33 11.65 -7.82
N LYS A 213 -4.46 12.38 -7.94
CA LYS A 213 -5.78 11.80 -8.23
C LYS A 213 -5.81 11.10 -9.58
N GLU A 214 -5.24 11.71 -10.63
CA GLU A 214 -5.08 11.06 -11.94
C GLU A 214 -4.29 9.77 -11.85
N ASP A 215 -3.16 9.79 -11.14
CA ASP A 215 -2.31 8.61 -10.94
C ASP A 215 -3.07 7.50 -10.20
N PHE A 216 -3.85 7.85 -9.18
CA PHE A 216 -4.69 6.89 -8.48
C PHE A 216 -5.82 6.34 -9.37
N ARG A 217 -6.47 7.17 -10.19
CA ARG A 217 -7.46 6.71 -11.18
C ARG A 217 -6.83 5.74 -12.19
N ALA A 218 -5.59 5.97 -12.62
CA ALA A 218 -4.89 5.04 -13.50
C ALA A 218 -4.60 3.69 -12.81
N LEU A 219 -4.32 3.70 -11.51
CA LEU A 219 -4.15 2.49 -10.71
C LEU A 219 -5.45 1.69 -10.58
N THR A 220 -6.58 2.35 -10.29
CA THR A 220 -7.89 1.68 -10.20
C THR A 220 -8.34 1.13 -11.55
N GLN A 221 -8.18 1.92 -12.63
CA GLN A 221 -8.49 1.50 -13.99
C GLN A 221 -7.68 0.29 -14.43
N LEU A 222 -6.42 0.16 -13.99
CA LEU A 222 -5.62 -1.03 -14.31
C LEU A 222 -6.30 -2.31 -13.83
N PHE A 223 -6.87 -2.32 -12.62
CA PHE A 223 -7.56 -3.51 -12.10
C PHE A 223 -8.91 -3.77 -12.78
N LEU A 224 -9.66 -2.72 -13.12
CA LEU A 224 -10.91 -2.84 -13.89
C LEU A 224 -10.64 -3.37 -15.32
N ALA A 225 -9.54 -2.96 -15.93
CA ALA A 225 -9.17 -3.33 -17.30
C ALA A 225 -8.47 -4.70 -17.39
N CYS A 226 -8.19 -5.40 -16.28
CA CYS A 226 -7.50 -6.70 -16.31
C CYS A 226 -8.33 -7.83 -16.94
N GLY A 227 -9.61 -7.59 -17.28
CA GLY A 227 -10.47 -8.58 -17.94
C GLY A 227 -10.79 -9.78 -17.07
N TRP A 228 -10.56 -9.66 -15.76
CA TRP A 228 -10.96 -10.64 -14.77
C TRP A 228 -12.24 -10.12 -14.13
N ASP A 229 -13.36 -10.82 -14.30
CA ASP A 229 -14.70 -10.46 -13.80
C ASP A 229 -14.82 -10.50 -12.26
N VAL A 230 -13.67 -10.38 -11.58
CA VAL A 230 -13.43 -10.52 -10.15
C VAL A 230 -13.50 -9.18 -9.45
N VAL A 231 -12.96 -8.16 -10.11
CA VAL A 231 -12.75 -6.83 -9.56
C VAL A 231 -13.77 -5.92 -10.21
N THR A 232 -14.98 -5.93 -9.66
CA THR A 232 -16.06 -5.05 -10.09
C THR A 232 -15.80 -3.63 -9.63
N GLU A 233 -16.43 -2.66 -10.29
CA GLU A 233 -16.35 -1.24 -9.91
C GLU A 233 -16.76 -1.01 -8.45
N GLU A 234 -17.80 -1.70 -7.97
CA GLU A 234 -18.24 -1.62 -6.56
C GLU A 234 -17.14 -2.06 -5.58
N VAL A 235 -16.40 -3.13 -5.92
CA VAL A 235 -15.31 -3.62 -5.08
C VAL A 235 -14.15 -2.63 -5.08
N VAL A 236 -13.79 -2.08 -6.24
CA VAL A 236 -12.74 -1.06 -6.34
C VAL A 236 -13.12 0.17 -5.53
N GLU A 237 -14.36 0.64 -5.68
CA GLU A 237 -14.86 1.84 -5.00
C GLU A 237 -14.78 1.70 -3.48
N ARG A 238 -15.24 0.57 -2.96
CA ARG A 238 -15.21 0.26 -1.52
C ARG A 238 -13.78 0.26 -0.97
N GLU A 239 -12.85 -0.39 -1.65
CA GLU A 239 -11.46 -0.48 -1.18
C GLU A 239 -10.71 0.85 -1.40
N ALA A 240 -11.14 1.68 -2.36
CA ALA A 240 -10.56 2.98 -2.66
C ALA A 240 -11.01 4.10 -1.72
N GLU A 241 -12.07 3.91 -0.93
CA GLU A 241 -12.68 4.94 -0.06
C GLU A 241 -11.65 5.64 0.81
N VAL A 242 -10.76 4.88 1.47
CA VAL A 242 -9.71 5.43 2.34
C VAL A 242 -8.73 6.29 1.55
N VAL A 243 -8.34 5.86 0.35
CA VAL A 243 -7.42 6.63 -0.50
C VAL A 243 -8.09 7.92 -0.96
N LYS A 244 -9.35 7.87 -1.38
CA LYS A 244 -10.11 9.05 -1.79
C LYS A 244 -10.25 10.06 -0.66
N GLY A 245 -10.58 9.61 0.55
CA GLY A 245 -10.63 10.48 1.73
C GLY A 245 -9.29 11.16 2.04
N VAL A 246 -8.17 10.45 1.86
CA VAL A 246 -6.83 11.06 2.01
C VAL A 246 -6.54 12.06 0.89
N LEU A 247 -6.96 11.79 -0.35
CA LEU A 247 -6.80 12.73 -1.47
C LEU A 247 -7.67 13.99 -1.30
N GLU A 248 -8.83 13.88 -0.65
CA GLU A 248 -9.65 15.02 -0.22
C GLU A 248 -8.89 15.89 0.78
N LEU A 249 -8.41 15.29 1.88
CA LEU A 249 -7.56 15.99 2.86
C LEU A 249 -6.35 16.64 2.19
N MET A 250 -5.76 15.97 1.20
CA MET A 250 -4.61 16.54 0.51
C MET A 250 -4.96 17.81 -0.29
N GLY A 251 -6.21 17.96 -0.74
CA GLY A 251 -6.72 19.11 -1.47
C GLY A 251 -7.20 20.27 -0.60
N GLU A 252 -7.39 20.06 0.70
CA GLU A 252 -7.89 21.09 1.60
C GLU A 252 -6.88 22.23 1.82
N PRO A 253 -7.35 23.46 2.09
CA PRO A 253 -6.51 24.55 2.53
C PRO A 253 -5.81 24.20 3.85
N THR A 254 -4.54 24.60 3.99
CA THR A 254 -3.75 24.27 5.17
C THR A 254 -4.30 24.84 6.46
N ASP A 255 -4.93 26.02 6.42
CA ASP A 255 -5.56 26.63 7.58
C ASP A 255 -6.72 25.76 8.11
N GLN A 256 -7.54 25.22 7.19
CA GLN A 256 -8.62 24.29 7.51
C GLN A 256 -8.08 22.98 8.08
N LEU A 257 -7.06 22.37 7.45
CA LEU A 257 -6.42 21.15 7.95
C LEU A 257 -5.88 21.31 9.37
N VAL A 258 -5.32 22.49 9.68
CA VAL A 258 -4.78 22.80 11.01
C VAL A 258 -5.90 22.97 12.04
N GLU A 259 -7.00 23.63 11.67
CA GLU A 259 -8.17 23.79 12.53
C GLU A 259 -8.81 22.44 12.84
N ASP A 260 -9.14 21.66 11.81
CA ASP A 260 -9.78 20.34 11.93
C ASP A 260 -8.90 19.37 12.74
N PHE A 261 -7.60 19.36 12.47
CA PHE A 261 -6.65 18.58 13.26
C PHE A 261 -6.67 18.99 14.73
N SER A 262 -6.71 20.29 15.02
CA SER A 262 -6.67 20.81 16.40
C SER A 262 -7.93 20.41 17.16
N VAL A 263 -9.11 20.51 16.54
CA VAL A 263 -10.38 20.07 17.10
C VAL A 263 -10.34 18.57 17.40
N LEU A 264 -10.07 17.75 16.38
CA LEU A 264 -10.12 16.29 16.50
C LEU A 264 -9.06 15.73 17.47
N ALA A 265 -7.86 16.33 17.51
CA ALA A 265 -6.81 15.93 18.45
C ALA A 265 -7.17 16.23 19.90
N CYS A 266 -7.80 17.38 20.17
CA CYS A 266 -8.27 17.75 21.50
C CYS A 266 -9.45 16.88 21.96
N GLU A 267 -10.43 16.66 21.08
CA GLU A 267 -11.56 15.76 21.33
C GLU A 267 -11.10 14.34 21.67
N SER A 268 -10.17 13.80 20.88
CA SER A 268 -9.58 12.48 21.11
C SER A 268 -8.80 12.37 22.42
N SER A 269 -8.34 13.49 22.95
CA SER A 269 -7.59 13.58 24.22
C SER A 269 -8.47 13.94 25.42
N GLY A 270 -9.78 14.14 25.22
CA GLY A 270 -10.71 14.59 26.27
C GLY A 270 -10.47 16.03 26.74
N LEU A 271 -9.75 16.83 25.95
CA LEU A 271 -9.46 18.23 26.26
C LEU A 271 -10.50 19.13 25.60
N VAL A 272 -11.16 19.99 26.38
CA VAL A 272 -12.00 21.07 25.84
C VAL A 272 -11.07 22.22 25.44
N MET A 273 -11.24 22.74 24.22
CA MET A 273 -10.52 23.92 23.74
C MET A 273 -11.00 25.15 24.52
N SER A 274 -10.46 25.39 25.72
CA SER A 274 -10.83 26.55 26.52
C SER A 274 -10.06 27.78 26.04
N ASN A 275 -10.81 28.82 25.63
CA ASN A 275 -10.28 30.13 25.28
C ASN A 275 -9.74 30.86 26.51
N PHE A 276 -8.59 30.45 27.08
CA PHE A 276 -7.93 31.22 28.13
C PHE A 276 -6.39 31.12 28.06
N GLY A 277 -5.77 32.16 27.49
CA GLY A 277 -4.57 32.84 28.01
C GLY A 277 -3.22 32.12 28.12
N GLY A 278 -3.11 30.81 27.91
CA GLY A 278 -1.84 30.06 27.94
C GLY A 278 -1.56 29.39 26.58
N GLN A 279 -0.29 29.18 26.24
CA GLN A 279 0.11 28.43 25.03
C GLN A 279 -0.33 26.96 25.12
N GLN A 280 -1.61 26.67 24.92
CA GLN A 280 -2.13 25.30 24.86
C GLN A 280 -1.60 24.67 23.56
N ARG A 281 -0.59 23.80 23.67
CA ARG A 281 -0.08 23.04 22.53
C ARG A 281 -1.08 21.92 22.23
N VAL A 282 -1.46 21.79 20.96
CA VAL A 282 -2.33 20.70 20.48
C VAL A 282 -1.68 19.35 20.87
N PRO A 283 -2.44 18.40 21.45
CA PRO A 283 -1.88 17.12 21.87
C PRO A 283 -1.38 16.29 20.68
N MET A 284 -0.36 15.45 20.92
CA MET A 284 0.12 14.51 19.91
C MET A 284 -0.85 13.33 19.81
N PRO A 285 -1.43 13.03 18.65
CA PRO A 285 -2.35 11.91 18.50
C PRO A 285 -1.61 10.57 18.54
N PRO A 286 -2.26 9.49 18.99
CA PRO A 286 -1.70 8.14 18.92
C PRO A 286 -1.47 7.72 17.47
N THR A 287 -0.44 6.93 17.21
CA THR A 287 -0.22 6.33 15.88
C THR A 287 -1.01 5.04 15.79
N THR A 288 -2.21 5.13 15.21
CA THR A 288 -3.18 4.01 15.12
C THR A 288 -2.81 2.96 14.08
N GLY A 289 -1.94 3.31 13.12
CA GLY A 289 -1.57 2.44 11.99
C GLY A 289 -2.74 2.17 11.03
N ARG A 290 -3.84 2.93 11.16
CA ARG A 290 -5.00 2.90 10.27
C ARG A 290 -5.19 4.28 9.69
N TRP A 291 -5.49 4.35 8.40
CA TRP A 291 -5.71 5.61 7.70
C TRP A 291 -7.20 5.91 7.61
N ASN A 292 -7.57 7.14 7.94
CA ASN A 292 -8.94 7.63 7.81
C ASN A 292 -8.93 9.16 7.70
N ARG A 293 -9.83 9.72 6.89
CA ARG A 293 -10.04 11.17 6.77
C ARG A 293 -10.27 11.87 8.12
N VAL A 294 -11.00 11.24 9.03
CA VAL A 294 -11.34 11.81 10.35
C VAL A 294 -10.36 11.43 11.46
N ASP A 295 -9.28 10.71 11.13
CA ASP A 295 -8.26 10.33 12.11
C ASP A 295 -7.19 11.43 12.27
N PRO A 296 -6.96 11.96 13.48
CA PRO A 296 -5.98 13.02 13.71
C PRO A 296 -4.56 12.64 13.27
N ASN A 297 -4.16 11.35 13.37
CA ASN A 297 -2.83 10.92 12.93
C ASN A 297 -2.66 11.03 11.41
N THR A 298 -3.71 10.71 10.66
CA THR A 298 -3.77 10.83 9.20
C THR A 298 -3.65 12.30 8.78
N ILE A 299 -4.45 13.19 9.39
CA ILE A 299 -4.38 14.63 9.09
C ILE A 299 -3.00 15.19 9.42
N LEU A 300 -2.44 14.85 10.60
CA LEU A 300 -1.10 15.26 10.99
C LEU A 300 -0.04 14.81 9.97
N ARG A 301 -0.15 13.60 9.42
CA ARG A 301 0.76 13.10 8.38
C ARG A 301 0.63 13.85 7.06
N VAL A 302 -0.58 14.24 6.67
CA VAL A 302 -0.81 15.13 5.51
C VAL A 302 -0.12 16.48 5.75
N ILE A 303 -0.29 17.08 6.93
CA ILE A 303 0.38 18.35 7.30
C ILE A 303 1.91 18.18 7.29
N CYS A 304 2.44 17.04 7.77
CA CYS A 304 3.88 16.75 7.76
C CYS A 304 4.49 16.69 6.36
N HIS A 305 3.75 16.20 5.36
CA HIS A 305 4.20 16.14 3.97
C HIS A 305 3.80 17.37 3.15
N ARG A 306 3.04 18.32 3.73
CA ARG A 306 2.66 19.58 3.10
C ARG A 306 3.86 20.50 2.95
N ASN A 307 4.12 20.98 1.74
CA ASN A 307 5.26 21.85 1.44
C ASN A 307 4.91 23.35 1.45
N ASP A 308 4.25 23.82 2.50
CA ASP A 308 3.92 25.24 2.64
C ASP A 308 4.56 25.86 3.90
N LYS A 309 4.40 27.18 4.07
CA LYS A 309 4.93 27.90 5.25
C LYS A 309 4.05 27.71 6.49
N THR A 310 2.74 27.63 6.31
CA THR A 310 1.75 27.53 7.38
C THR A 310 1.86 26.22 8.16
N ALA A 311 1.82 25.08 7.48
CA ALA A 311 2.05 23.75 8.04
C ALA A 311 3.41 23.67 8.73
N ASN A 312 4.46 24.22 8.09
CA ASN A 312 5.80 24.21 8.67
C ASN A 312 5.88 25.00 9.99
N GLY A 313 5.23 26.17 10.03
CA GLY A 313 5.11 27.00 11.22
C GLY A 313 4.31 26.32 12.32
N PHE A 314 3.16 25.73 11.96
CA PHE A 314 2.30 24.97 12.85
C PHE A 314 3.04 23.81 13.52
N LEU A 315 3.69 22.94 12.72
CA LEU A 315 4.43 21.78 13.21
C LEU A 315 5.63 22.18 14.09
N LYS A 316 6.29 23.29 13.76
CA LYS A 316 7.38 23.83 14.59
C LYS A 316 6.86 24.35 15.93
N LYS A 317 5.76 25.11 15.92
CA LYS A 317 5.20 25.77 17.11
C LYS A 317 4.59 24.77 18.11
N ASN A 318 3.80 23.81 17.62
CA ASN A 318 3.05 22.90 18.49
C ASN A 318 3.83 21.64 18.87
N PHE A 319 4.65 21.10 17.96
CA PHE A 319 5.28 19.79 18.12
C PHE A 319 6.81 19.81 18.11
N GLN A 320 7.44 20.97 17.87
CA GLN A 320 8.89 21.11 17.77
C GLN A 320 9.55 20.13 16.78
N MET A 321 8.83 19.74 15.72
CA MET A 321 9.30 18.72 14.79
C MET A 321 10.57 19.14 14.05
N ALA A 322 11.49 18.18 13.89
CA ALA A 322 12.73 18.37 13.14
C ALA A 322 12.46 18.60 11.65
N ARG A 323 13.29 19.43 11.01
CA ARG A 323 13.32 19.53 9.54
C ARG A 323 13.96 18.30 8.94
N ARG A 324 13.48 17.91 7.77
CA ARG A 324 14.13 16.91 6.92
C ARG A 324 15.53 17.37 6.51
N LYS A 325 16.52 16.50 6.71
CA LYS A 325 17.90 16.67 6.21
C LYS A 325 18.00 16.13 4.81
#